data_AF-A0AAJ6TSE4-F1
#
_entry.id   AF-A0AAJ6TSE4-F1
#
_cell.length_a   1.000
_cell.length_b   1.000
_cell.length_c   1.000
_cell.angle_alpha   90.00
_cell.angle_beta   90.00
_cell.angle_gamma   90.00
#
_symmetry.space_group_name_H-M   'P 1'
#
loop_
_entity.id
_entity.type
_entity.pdbx_description
1 polymer ?
#
loop_
_entity_poly.entity_id
_entity_poly.type
_entity_poly.pdbx_seq_one_letter_code
_entity_poly.pdbx_strand_id
1 'polypeptide(L)'
;MTFGQPRVGNAAFSSYYSQLVPNTIRVTNEHDIVPHLPPYYRYFPQKTYHHFPREVWLHNIGVGSLVYEVEKVCDGSGEDPNCSRSVAGNSIADHLVYFGAELMCETWRSCGIVMDSLAKEYGKMDVKGNIVFSRDSILRMKTETNMGGDRM
;
A
#
# COMPACT_ATOMS: atom_id res chain seq x y z
N MET A 1 -3.35 5.83 5.53
CA MET A 1 -2.41 4.97 4.79
C MET A 1 -1.00 5.45 5.09
N THR A 2 -0.02 4.56 5.16
CA THR A 2 1.40 4.89 5.40
C THR A 2 2.29 4.03 4.50
N PHE A 3 3.51 4.51 4.20
CA PHE A 3 4.51 3.81 3.38
C PHE A 3 5.78 3.65 4.21
N GLY A 4 6.36 2.45 4.24
CA GLY A 4 7.62 2.18 4.93
C GLY A 4 7.60 2.47 6.42
N GLN A 5 6.42 2.39 7.04
CA GLN A 5 6.23 2.83 8.42
C GLN A 5 7.07 1.95 9.37
N PRO A 6 7.90 2.54 10.26
CA PRO A 6 8.52 1.80 11.34
C PRO A 6 7.50 1.42 12.42
N ARG A 7 7.86 0.50 13.31
CA ARG A 7 7.03 0.18 14.48
C ARG A 7 7.02 1.38 15.43
N VAL A 8 5.83 1.73 15.93
CA VAL A 8 5.64 2.95 16.72
C VAL A 8 5.38 2.67 18.20
N GLY A 9 4.72 1.56 18.52
CA GLY A 9 4.33 1.23 19.89
C GLY A 9 4.43 -0.26 20.21
N ASN A 10 4.02 -0.64 21.41
CA ASN A 10 3.99 -2.04 21.85
C ASN A 10 2.66 -2.73 21.47
N ALA A 11 2.49 -3.98 21.89
CA ALA A 11 1.27 -4.75 21.62
C ALA A 11 -0.02 -4.07 22.14
N ALA A 12 0.02 -3.41 23.30
CA ALA A 12 -1.13 -2.70 23.86
C ALA A 12 -1.52 -1.49 23.00
N PHE A 13 -0.52 -0.71 22.56
CA PHE A 13 -0.73 0.40 21.63
C PHE A 13 -1.33 -0.09 20.31
N SER A 14 -0.75 -1.14 19.70
CA SER A 14 -1.24 -1.70 18.45
C SER A 14 -2.69 -2.17 18.55
N SER A 15 -3.04 -2.86 19.64
CA SER A 15 -4.42 -3.31 19.88
C SER A 15 -5.40 -2.15 20.02
N TYR A 16 -5.03 -1.10 20.77
CA TYR A 16 -5.88 0.07 20.95
C TYR A 16 -6.01 0.89 19.65
N TYR A 17 -4.92 1.06 18.92
CA TYR A 17 -4.90 1.74 17.63
C TYR A 17 -5.85 1.05 16.62
N SER A 18 -5.86 -0.28 16.59
CA SER A 18 -6.73 -1.07 15.71
C SER A 18 -8.22 -0.86 15.99
N GLN A 19 -8.59 -0.59 17.25
CA GLN A 19 -9.97 -0.33 17.64
C GLN A 19 -10.43 1.07 17.21
N LEU A 20 -9.53 2.05 17.34
CA LEU A 20 -9.83 3.44 17.01
C LEU A 20 -9.77 3.74 15.52
N VAL A 21 -8.87 3.09 14.79
CA VAL A 21 -8.59 3.39 13.38
C VAL A 21 -8.53 2.10 12.54
N PRO A 22 -9.62 1.32 12.45
CA PRO A 22 -9.61 -0.03 11.88
C PRO A 22 -9.27 -0.09 10.38
N ASN A 23 -9.45 1.03 9.67
CA ASN A 23 -9.23 1.12 8.21
C ASN A 23 -7.84 1.65 7.83
N THR A 24 -6.87 1.61 8.75
CA THR A 24 -5.49 1.99 8.45
C THR A 24 -4.79 0.88 7.69
N ILE A 25 -4.11 1.25 6.61
CA ILE A 25 -3.25 0.35 5.82
C ILE A 25 -1.81 0.88 5.90
N ARG A 26 -0.84 -0.01 6.08
CA ARG A 26 0.57 0.28 5.80
C ARG A 26 1.04 -0.53 4.60
N VAL A 27 1.86 0.11 3.77
CA VAL A 27 2.50 -0.50 2.61
C VAL A 27 3.98 -0.66 2.92
N THR A 28 4.49 -1.87 2.76
CA THR A 28 5.92 -2.22 2.88
C THR A 28 6.43 -2.65 1.51
N ASN A 29 7.73 -2.50 1.25
CA ASN A 29 8.31 -2.83 -0.04
C ASN A 29 9.55 -3.71 0.13
N GLU A 30 9.58 -4.85 -0.55
CA GLU A 30 10.74 -5.73 -0.66
C GLU A 30 11.48 -5.95 0.67
N HIS A 31 12.75 -5.58 0.73
CA HIS A 31 13.65 -5.70 1.86
C HIS A 31 13.89 -4.35 2.55
N ASP A 32 12.89 -3.46 2.49
CA ASP A 32 12.90 -2.16 3.18
C ASP A 32 13.27 -2.34 4.66
N ILE A 33 14.34 -1.66 5.09
CA ILE A 33 14.83 -1.73 6.47
C ILE A 33 13.91 -1.04 7.49
N VAL A 34 13.17 -0.01 7.09
CA VAL A 34 12.47 0.87 8.04
C VAL A 34 11.33 0.16 8.77
N PRO A 35 10.45 -0.63 8.11
CA PRO A 35 9.42 -1.43 8.80
C PRO A 35 9.98 -2.46 9.78
N HIS A 36 11.26 -2.80 9.68
CA HIS A 36 11.93 -3.73 10.59
C HIS A 36 12.42 -3.04 11.88
N LEU A 37 12.30 -1.71 11.99
CA LEU A 37 12.75 -0.92 13.12
C LEU A 37 11.58 -0.32 13.93
N PRO A 38 11.71 -0.21 15.27
CA PRO A 38 12.63 -0.97 16.11
C PRO A 38 12.44 -2.49 15.96
N PRO A 39 13.44 -3.33 16.29
CA PRO A 39 13.39 -4.77 16.06
C PRO A 39 12.20 -5.47 16.73
N TYR A 40 11.70 -6.52 16.08
CA TYR A 40 10.72 -7.44 16.66
C TYR A 40 11.40 -8.64 17.31
N TYR A 41 11.24 -8.81 18.62
CA TYR A 41 11.80 -9.95 19.36
C TYR A 41 10.80 -11.10 19.46
N ARG A 42 10.98 -12.14 18.63
CA ARG A 42 10.10 -13.33 18.58
C ARG A 42 9.96 -14.05 19.92
N TYR A 43 11.01 -14.06 20.74
CA TYR A 43 10.99 -14.73 22.05
C TYR A 43 10.26 -13.94 23.15
N PHE A 44 10.02 -12.64 22.93
CA PHE A 44 9.34 -11.76 23.89
C PHE A 44 8.28 -10.90 23.19
N PRO A 45 7.26 -11.52 22.55
CA PRO A 45 6.31 -10.80 21.72
C PRO A 45 5.52 -9.75 22.54
N GLN A 46 5.21 -9.99 23.80
CA GLN A 46 4.48 -8.99 24.60
C GLN A 46 5.31 -7.77 25.01
N LYS A 47 6.64 -7.84 24.89
CA LYS A 47 7.58 -6.79 25.34
C LYS A 47 8.36 -6.15 24.19
N THR A 48 7.96 -6.39 22.95
CA THR A 48 8.56 -5.80 21.77
C THR A 48 7.67 -4.71 21.17
N TYR A 49 8.19 -3.96 20.22
CA TYR A 49 7.39 -3.09 19.38
C TYR A 49 6.54 -3.92 18.41
N HIS A 50 5.35 -3.43 18.09
CA HIS A 50 4.36 -4.05 17.21
C HIS A 50 3.84 -3.03 16.21
N HIS A 51 3.66 -3.53 14.99
CA HIS A 51 2.82 -2.90 13.98
C HIS A 51 1.33 -3.09 14.28
N PHE A 52 0.50 -2.20 13.72
CA PHE A 52 -0.95 -2.39 13.65
C PHE A 52 -1.33 -3.35 12.49
N PRO A 53 -2.48 -4.04 12.53
CA PRO A 53 -2.83 -5.21 11.71
C PRO A 53 -2.54 -5.17 10.21
N ARG A 54 -3.04 -4.17 9.48
CA ARG A 54 -3.18 -4.27 8.02
C ARG A 54 -1.90 -3.87 7.29
N GLU A 55 -1.17 -4.86 6.81
CA GLU A 55 -0.02 -4.72 5.91
C GLU A 55 -0.37 -5.13 4.48
N VAL A 56 0.12 -4.35 3.52
CA VAL A 56 0.24 -4.74 2.11
C VAL A 56 1.72 -4.71 1.77
N TRP A 57 2.28 -5.87 1.45
CA TRP A 57 3.68 -6.03 1.10
C TRP A 57 3.84 -6.09 -0.41
N LEU A 58 4.55 -5.11 -0.97
CA LEU A 58 4.99 -5.11 -2.36
C LEU A 58 6.25 -5.97 -2.45
N HIS A 59 6.22 -7.02 -3.27
CA HIS A 59 7.39 -7.84 -3.48
C HIS A 59 7.39 -8.50 -4.85
N ASN A 60 8.57 -8.91 -5.29
CA ASN A 60 8.80 -9.50 -6.58
C ASN A 60 8.62 -11.02 -6.49
N ILE A 61 7.94 -11.57 -7.48
CA ILE A 61 7.86 -13.01 -7.72
C ILE A 61 8.53 -13.35 -9.05
N GLY A 62 9.34 -14.40 -9.04
CA GLY A 62 9.95 -14.96 -10.23
C GLY A 62 9.09 -16.06 -10.83
N VAL A 63 8.71 -15.94 -12.11
CA VAL A 63 8.05 -17.00 -12.88
C VAL A 63 8.89 -17.28 -14.13
N GLY A 64 9.72 -18.32 -14.07
CA GLY A 64 10.71 -18.58 -15.11
C GLY A 64 11.81 -17.51 -15.11
N SER A 65 11.98 -16.81 -16.24
CA SER A 65 12.91 -15.68 -16.39
C SER A 65 12.28 -14.31 -16.13
N LEU A 66 10.99 -14.27 -15.79
CA LEU A 66 10.23 -13.02 -15.62
C LEU A 66 10.11 -12.69 -14.13
N VAL A 67 10.28 -11.41 -13.80
CA VAL A 67 10.13 -10.86 -12.45
C VAL A 67 8.95 -9.89 -12.46
N TYR A 68 8.01 -10.10 -11.56
CA TYR A 68 6.80 -9.26 -11.44
C TYR A 68 6.66 -8.75 -10.02
N GLU A 69 6.42 -7.44 -9.87
CA GLU A 69 6.00 -6.84 -8.61
C GLU A 69 4.54 -7.24 -8.35
N VAL A 70 4.27 -7.75 -7.16
CA VAL A 70 2.93 -8.15 -6.72
C VAL A 70 2.62 -7.57 -5.35
N GLU A 71 1.33 -7.37 -5.10
CA GLU A 71 0.79 -6.96 -3.81
C GLU A 71 0.35 -8.18 -3.00
N LYS A 72 0.94 -8.38 -1.83
CA LYS A 72 0.49 -9.37 -0.86
C LYS A 72 -0.20 -8.69 0.31
N VAL A 73 -1.49 -8.95 0.47
CA VAL A 73 -2.23 -8.58 1.69
C VAL A 73 -1.87 -9.58 2.79
N CYS A 74 -1.28 -9.08 3.86
CA CYS A 74 -0.86 -9.90 5.00
C CYS A 74 -2.01 -10.19 5.96
N ASP A 75 -1.76 -11.08 6.91
CA ASP A 75 -2.72 -11.35 7.97
C ASP A 75 -3.03 -10.12 8.84
N GLY A 76 -4.06 -10.24 9.68
CA GLY A 76 -4.48 -9.17 10.59
C GLY A 76 -3.68 -9.11 11.91
N SER A 77 -2.57 -9.82 12.04
CA SER A 77 -1.80 -9.84 13.30
C SER A 77 -0.95 -8.58 13.49
N GLY A 78 -0.60 -7.92 12.38
CA GLY A 78 0.36 -6.82 12.35
C GLY A 78 1.80 -7.28 12.15
N GLU A 79 2.16 -8.50 12.55
CA GLU A 79 3.54 -9.02 12.53
C GLU A 79 3.60 -10.39 11.82
N ASP A 80 2.96 -10.48 10.65
CA ASP A 80 2.86 -11.71 9.85
C ASP A 80 4.26 -12.26 9.49
N PRO A 81 4.62 -13.50 9.93
CA PRO A 81 5.89 -14.12 9.59
C PRO A 81 6.12 -14.34 8.09
N ASN A 82 5.07 -14.33 7.27
CA ASN A 82 5.13 -14.69 5.85
C ASN A 82 5.11 -13.47 4.91
N CYS A 83 5.12 -12.25 5.45
CA CYS A 83 5.18 -10.99 4.69
C CYS A 83 6.57 -10.35 4.78
N SER A 84 6.69 -9.02 4.83
CA SER A 84 7.99 -8.33 4.96
C SER A 84 8.83 -8.87 6.12
N ARG A 85 8.21 -9.33 7.21
CA ARG A 85 8.92 -9.96 8.33
C ARG A 85 9.65 -11.27 7.99
N SER A 86 9.42 -11.84 6.81
CA SER A 86 10.13 -13.02 6.29
C SER A 86 11.51 -12.67 5.71
N VAL A 87 11.79 -11.39 5.41
CA VAL A 87 13.03 -10.94 4.79
C VAL A 87 13.94 -10.18 5.76
N ALA A 88 15.20 -9.96 5.37
CA ALA A 88 16.25 -9.44 6.25
C ALA A 88 16.20 -7.92 6.50
N GLY A 89 15.30 -7.16 5.87
CA GLY A 89 15.16 -5.71 6.09
C GLY A 89 16.49 -4.96 5.93
N ASN A 90 17.16 -5.12 4.80
CA ASN A 90 18.55 -4.69 4.59
C ASN A 90 18.74 -3.69 3.43
N SER A 91 17.65 -3.18 2.86
CA SER A 91 17.67 -2.24 1.74
C SER A 91 17.05 -0.91 2.16
N ILE A 92 17.83 0.17 2.10
CA ILE A 92 17.26 1.53 2.15
C ILE A 92 16.71 1.93 0.77
N ALA A 93 17.22 1.36 -0.32
CA ALA A 93 16.75 1.69 -1.66
C ALA A 93 15.27 1.28 -1.84
N ASP A 94 14.88 0.13 -1.29
CA ASP A 94 13.50 -0.38 -1.34
C ASP A 94 12.53 0.53 -0.56
N HIS A 95 13.04 1.28 0.42
CA HIS A 95 12.27 2.27 1.17
C HIS A 95 11.93 3.53 0.35
N LEU A 96 12.67 3.81 -0.73
CA LEU A 96 12.53 5.07 -1.45
C LEU A 96 11.51 4.99 -2.59
N VAL A 97 11.05 3.79 -2.96
CA VAL A 97 10.18 3.58 -4.11
C VAL A 97 8.99 2.71 -3.71
N TYR A 98 7.77 3.15 -4.05
CA TYR A 98 6.55 2.35 -3.90
C TYR A 98 5.68 2.54 -5.14
N PHE A 99 5.15 1.45 -5.71
CA PHE A 99 4.33 1.49 -6.92
C PHE A 99 5.02 2.23 -8.08
N GLY A 100 6.34 2.11 -8.19
CA GLY A 100 7.17 2.83 -9.15
C GLY A 100 7.31 4.34 -8.91
N ALA A 101 6.72 4.89 -7.85
CA ALA A 101 6.88 6.29 -7.46
C ALA A 101 8.00 6.43 -6.41
N GLU A 102 8.95 7.33 -6.70
CA GLU A 102 10.00 7.70 -5.78
C GLU A 102 9.45 8.67 -4.71
N LEU A 103 9.57 8.30 -3.44
CA LEU A 103 9.01 9.05 -2.30
C LEU A 103 10.07 9.84 -1.52
N MET A 104 11.31 9.89 -2.01
CA MET A 104 12.37 10.63 -1.35
C MET A 104 12.28 12.14 -1.61
N CYS A 105 12.80 12.94 -0.68
CA CYS A 105 12.83 14.40 -0.80
C CYS A 105 14.26 14.86 -1.17
N GLU A 106 14.57 14.91 -2.47
CA GLU A 106 15.90 15.32 -2.94
C GLU A 106 16.11 16.83 -2.90
N THR A 107 15.06 17.64 -3.07
CA THR A 107 15.19 19.11 -3.12
C THR A 107 14.06 19.84 -2.40
N TRP A 108 14.41 20.98 -1.80
CA TRP A 108 13.54 21.75 -0.91
C TRP A 108 12.36 22.48 -1.59
N ARG A 109 12.14 22.38 -2.92
CA ARG A 109 11.19 23.26 -3.63
C ARG A 109 10.46 22.69 -4.85
N SER A 110 10.60 21.41 -5.20
CA SER A 110 9.79 20.79 -6.26
C SER A 110 8.78 19.80 -5.66
N CYS A 111 7.74 20.31 -5.01
CA CYS A 111 6.63 19.48 -4.56
C CYS A 111 5.64 19.27 -5.72
N GLY A 112 5.43 18.01 -6.12
CA GLY A 112 4.43 17.62 -7.10
C GLY A 112 3.66 16.41 -6.58
N ILE A 113 2.38 16.30 -6.96
CA ILE A 113 1.60 15.10 -6.67
C ILE A 113 1.79 14.13 -7.83
N VAL A 114 2.39 12.97 -7.55
CA VAL A 114 2.50 11.87 -8.51
C VAL A 114 1.14 11.19 -8.60
N MET A 115 0.57 11.12 -9.80
CA MET A 115 -0.70 10.45 -10.07
C MET A 115 -0.47 9.35 -11.08
N ASP A 116 -1.01 8.17 -10.78
CA ASP A 116 -1.10 7.08 -11.75
C ASP A 116 -1.97 7.50 -12.96
N SER A 117 -1.72 6.87 -14.12
CA SER A 117 -2.44 7.15 -15.36
C SER A 117 -3.95 6.94 -15.22
N LEU A 118 -4.39 5.91 -14.50
CA LEU A 118 -5.80 5.66 -14.22
C LEU A 118 -6.38 6.78 -13.36
N ALA A 119 -5.69 7.17 -12.29
CA ALA A 119 -6.13 8.26 -11.42
C ALA A 119 -6.23 9.59 -12.20
N LYS A 120 -5.34 9.82 -13.17
CA LYS A 120 -5.36 10.98 -14.06
C LYS A 120 -6.56 10.97 -15.01
N GLU A 121 -7.08 9.81 -15.43
CA GLU A 121 -8.30 9.74 -16.24
C GLU A 121 -9.55 10.17 -15.47
N TYR A 122 -9.63 9.83 -14.18
CA TYR A 122 -10.74 10.20 -13.30
C TYR A 122 -10.56 11.57 -12.62
N GLY A 123 -9.35 12.12 -12.69
CA GLY A 123 -8.95 13.38 -12.07
C GLY A 123 -8.96 14.55 -13.05
N LYS A 124 -9.58 15.65 -12.66
CA LYS A 124 -9.44 16.95 -13.35
C LYS A 124 -8.71 17.92 -12.41
N MET A 125 -7.73 18.63 -12.95
CA MET A 125 -7.09 19.73 -12.22
C MET A 125 -7.77 21.04 -12.64
N ASP A 126 -8.27 21.79 -11.67
CA ASP A 126 -8.83 23.12 -11.95
C ASP A 126 -7.72 24.15 -12.18
N VAL A 127 -8.11 25.35 -12.63
CA VAL A 127 -7.18 26.47 -12.89
C VAL A 127 -6.46 26.98 -11.64
N LYS A 128 -6.91 26.59 -10.44
CA LYS A 128 -6.29 26.93 -9.15
C LYS A 128 -5.36 25.82 -8.66
N GLY A 129 -5.25 24.71 -9.39
CA GLY A 129 -4.42 23.57 -9.07
C GLY A 129 -5.06 22.57 -8.10
N ASN A 130 -6.37 22.66 -7.85
CA ASN A 130 -7.07 21.64 -7.08
C ASN A 130 -7.30 20.41 -7.94
N ILE A 131 -7.05 19.22 -7.37
CA ILE A 131 -7.34 17.95 -8.03
C ILE A 131 -8.72 17.47 -7.60
N VAL A 132 -9.63 17.34 -8.55
CA VAL A 132 -11.00 16.86 -8.34
C VAL A 132 -11.14 15.50 -9.02
N PHE A 133 -11.45 14.47 -8.23
CA PHE A 133 -11.77 13.15 -8.76
C PHE A 133 -13.29 13.02 -8.90
N SER A 134 -13.77 12.63 -10.09
CA SER A 134 -15.17 12.21 -10.27
C SER A 134 -15.23 10.71 -10.49
N ARG A 135 -16.07 10.04 -9.70
CA ARG A 135 -16.46 8.64 -9.89
C ARG A 135 -17.71 8.54 -10.76
N ASP A 136 -17.94 9.48 -11.68
CA ASP A 136 -18.99 9.32 -12.69
C ASP A 136 -18.65 8.12 -13.56
N SER A 137 -19.25 6.99 -13.20
CA SER A 137 -19.11 5.71 -13.85
C SER A 137 -19.51 5.83 -15.33
N ILE A 138 -18.54 5.98 -16.23
CA ILE A 138 -18.71 5.57 -17.64
C ILE A 138 -18.59 4.04 -17.75
N LEU A 139 -19.10 3.32 -16.75
CA LEU A 139 -19.69 2.00 -16.92
C LEU A 139 -21.18 2.22 -17.17
N ARG A 140 -21.49 2.86 -18.29
CA ARG A 140 -22.73 2.50 -19.00
C ARG A 140 -22.55 1.03 -19.34
N MET A 141 -23.26 0.18 -18.61
CA MET A 141 -23.48 -1.23 -18.89
C MET A 141 -23.38 -1.52 -20.40
N LYS A 142 -22.23 -2.02 -20.85
CA LYS A 142 -22.18 -2.90 -22.01
C LYS A 142 -22.72 -4.26 -21.55
N THR A 143 -24.01 -4.30 -21.27
CA THR A 143 -24.78 -5.52 -21.10
C THR A 143 -26.18 -5.24 -21.65
N GLU A 144 -26.38 -5.75 -22.86
CA GLU A 144 -27.65 -6.21 -23.43
C GLU A 144 -28.70 -5.15 -23.82
N THR A 145 -28.44 -4.42 -24.91
CA THR A 145 -29.51 -4.20 -25.90
C THR A 145 -29.64 -5.47 -26.75
N ASN A 146 -30.41 -6.44 -26.26
CA ASN A 146 -31.09 -7.40 -27.12
C ASN A 146 -32.55 -7.51 -26.68
N MET A 147 -33.30 -6.43 -26.89
CA MET A 147 -34.75 -6.49 -27.00
C MET A 147 -35.15 -5.70 -28.23
N GLY A 148 -35.67 -6.41 -29.24
CA GLY A 148 -36.20 -5.78 -30.44
C GLY A 148 -36.63 -6.73 -31.55
N GLY A 149 -37.75 -7.43 -31.33
CA GLY A 149 -38.72 -7.77 -32.38
C GLY A 149 -38.53 -9.11 -33.10
N ASP A 150 -39.57 -9.79 -33.60
CA ASP A 150 -41.02 -9.60 -33.52
C ASP A 150 -41.64 -10.90 -34.11
N ARG A 151 -42.80 -11.32 -33.57
CA ARG A 151 -43.89 -12.09 -34.20
C ARG A 151 -43.60 -13.29 -35.13
N MET A 152 -44.12 -14.47 -34.75
CA MET A 152 -45.42 -15.02 -35.19
C MET A 152 -45.76 -16.28 -34.37
#